data_AF-A0A1S9ALX3-F1
#
_entry.id   AF-A0A1S9ALX3-F1
#
_cell.length_a   1.000
_cell.length_b   1.000
_cell.length_c   1.000
_cell.angle_alpha   90.00
_cell.angle_beta   90.00
_cell.angle_gamma   90.00
#
_symmetry.space_group_name_H-M   'P 1'
#
loop_
_entity.id
_entity.type
_entity.pdbx_description
1 polymer ?
#
loop_
_entity_poly.entity_id
_entity_poly.type
_entity_poly.pdbx_seq_one_letter_code
_entity_poly.pdbx_strand_id
1 'polypeptide(L)'
;MFDILVYLYETYYRPDACPEPAALARKLSAVGFDDIEISEALDWLTGLTELATTTSIESSSGTRYYVDEEYIELGSAAIGFIAFLESAGVLSAVQREIVVERALAVDESPVTLGKLKIIVLMVLWSQGKEPDALMFDDLFGDDDEQEPRLLH
;
A
#
# COMPACT_ATOMS: atom_id res chain seq x y z
N MET A 1 1.91 7.68 -10.90
CA MET A 1 2.68 6.89 -9.91
C MET A 1 2.20 5.44 -9.73
N PHE A 2 0.92 5.20 -9.40
CA PHE A 2 0.45 3.86 -8.96
C PHE A 2 0.62 2.74 -10.00
N ASP A 3 0.49 3.06 -11.29
CA ASP A 3 0.74 2.10 -12.37
C ASP A 3 2.19 1.60 -12.37
N ILE A 4 3.14 2.44 -11.95
CA ILE A 4 4.54 2.04 -11.75
C ILE A 4 4.66 1.09 -10.58
N LEU A 5 3.96 1.31 -9.47
CA LEU A 5 3.98 0.41 -8.31
C LEU A 5 3.43 -0.98 -8.68
N VAL A 6 2.34 -1.04 -9.44
CA VAL A 6 1.79 -2.29 -9.98
C VAL A 6 2.79 -2.96 -10.92
N TYR A 7 3.35 -2.20 -11.87
CA TYR A 7 4.37 -2.69 -12.80
C TYR A 7 5.58 -3.27 -12.06
N LEU A 8 6.03 -2.62 -10.98
CA LEU A 8 7.15 -3.11 -10.17
C LEU A 8 6.83 -4.43 -9.51
N TYR A 9 5.65 -4.56 -8.90
CA TYR A 9 5.20 -5.80 -8.29
C TYR A 9 5.16 -6.96 -9.31
N GLU A 10 4.60 -6.71 -10.50
CA GLU A 10 4.51 -7.71 -11.57
C GLU A 10 5.87 -8.07 -12.18
N THR A 11 6.76 -7.07 -12.29
CA THR A 11 8.09 -7.24 -12.93
C THR A 11 9.11 -7.82 -11.96
N TYR A 12 9.00 -7.50 -10.67
CA TYR A 12 9.95 -7.85 -9.63
C TYR A 12 9.22 -8.54 -8.48
N TYR A 13 9.21 -9.87 -8.52
CA TYR A 13 8.62 -10.70 -7.46
C TYR A 13 9.22 -10.48 -6.07
N ARG A 14 10.42 -9.89 -5.98
CA ARG A 14 11.07 -9.57 -4.70
C ARG A 14 11.73 -8.19 -4.74
N PRO A 15 11.80 -7.50 -3.58
CA PRO A 15 12.44 -6.20 -3.48
C PRO A 15 13.94 -6.23 -3.79
N ASP A 16 14.65 -7.33 -3.49
CA ASP A 16 16.07 -7.49 -3.78
C ASP A 16 16.39 -7.63 -5.28
N ALA A 17 15.39 -7.97 -6.11
CA ALA A 17 15.52 -8.01 -7.55
C ALA A 17 15.39 -6.62 -8.20
N CYS A 18 14.98 -5.59 -7.43
CA CYS A 18 14.80 -4.24 -7.92
C CYS A 18 16.17 -3.58 -8.16
N PRO A 19 16.42 -3.01 -9.35
CA PRO A 19 17.68 -2.34 -9.64
C PRO A 19 17.81 -1.01 -8.86
N GLU A 20 19.03 -0.48 -8.78
CA GLU A 20 19.25 0.83 -8.16
C GLU A 20 18.38 1.93 -8.79
N PRO A 21 17.97 2.97 -8.03
CA PRO A 21 16.97 3.96 -8.47
C PRO A 21 17.25 4.58 -9.85
N ALA A 22 18.52 4.89 -10.15
CA ALA A 22 18.92 5.47 -11.44
C ALA A 22 18.81 4.48 -12.62
N ALA A 23 19.01 3.18 -12.36
CA ALA A 23 18.79 2.14 -13.37
C ALA A 23 17.30 1.84 -13.53
N LEU A 24 16.53 1.89 -12.45
CA LEU A 24 15.08 1.72 -12.49
C LEU A 24 14.40 2.83 -13.28
N ALA A 25 14.74 4.10 -13.02
CA ALA A 25 14.20 5.26 -13.74
C ALA A 25 14.37 5.10 -15.26
N ARG A 26 15.59 4.78 -15.71
CA ARG A 26 15.87 4.56 -17.15
C ARG A 26 15.06 3.42 -17.75
N LYS A 27 14.80 2.35 -16.99
CA LYS A 27 13.96 1.24 -17.44
C LYS A 27 12.50 1.68 -17.57
N LEU A 28 11.97 2.40 -16.58
CA LEU A 28 10.59 2.88 -16.60
C LEU A 28 10.36 3.86 -17.76
N SER A 29 11.31 4.78 -18.02
CA SER A 29 11.23 5.68 -19.18
C SER A 29 11.26 4.89 -20.51
N ALA A 30 12.04 3.81 -20.58
CA ALA A 30 12.09 2.95 -21.78
C ALA A 30 10.80 2.12 -21.99
N VAL A 31 10.07 1.83 -20.92
CA VAL A 31 8.73 1.20 -20.96
C VAL A 31 7.66 2.21 -21.39
N GLY A 32 7.91 3.51 -21.19
CA GLY A 32 7.05 4.61 -21.63
C GLY A 32 6.28 5.31 -20.51
N PHE A 33 6.68 5.13 -19.25
CA PHE A 33 6.13 5.91 -18.13
C PHE A 33 6.60 7.37 -18.18
N ASP A 34 5.76 8.28 -17.70
CA ASP A 34 6.06 9.71 -17.62
C ASP A 34 7.12 10.01 -16.55
N ASP A 35 8.02 10.97 -16.83
CA ASP A 35 9.11 11.32 -15.91
C ASP A 35 8.60 11.84 -14.55
N ILE A 36 7.45 12.52 -14.51
CA ILE A 36 6.84 13.00 -13.27
C ILE A 36 6.38 11.79 -12.45
N GLU A 37 5.64 10.86 -13.08
CA GLU A 37 5.16 9.66 -12.39
C GLU A 37 6.31 8.78 -11.89
N ILE A 38 7.39 8.68 -12.67
CA ILE A 38 8.62 7.98 -12.27
C ILE A 38 9.22 8.64 -11.04
N SER A 39 9.36 9.97 -11.03
CA SER A 39 9.92 10.70 -9.90
C SER A 39 9.08 10.50 -8.64
N GLU A 40 7.75 10.62 -8.75
CA GLU A 40 6.82 10.39 -7.64
C GLU A 40 6.94 8.97 -7.08
N ALA A 41 6.97 7.96 -7.96
CA ALA A 41 7.09 6.56 -7.54
C ALA A 41 8.41 6.29 -6.80
N LEU A 42 9.53 6.83 -7.32
CA LEU A 42 10.84 6.64 -6.70
C LEU A 42 10.95 7.34 -5.34
N ASP A 43 10.37 8.53 -5.20
CA ASP A 43 10.32 9.25 -3.93
C ASP A 43 9.48 8.48 -2.91
N TRP A 44 8.30 8.02 -3.32
CA TRP A 44 7.41 7.21 -2.50
C TRP A 44 8.07 5.90 -2.01
N LEU A 45 8.77 5.19 -2.91
CA LEU A 45 9.51 3.97 -2.59
C LEU A 45 10.69 4.21 -1.66
N THR A 46 11.37 5.36 -1.80
CA THR A 46 12.47 5.75 -0.92
C THR A 46 11.95 5.87 0.50
N GLY A 47 10.88 6.63 0.71
CA GLY A 47 10.32 6.78 2.04
C GLY A 47 9.72 5.47 2.60
N LEU A 48 9.17 4.59 1.77
CA LEU A 48 8.75 3.24 2.21
C LEU A 48 9.94 2.45 2.77
N THR A 49 11.08 2.52 2.09
CA THR A 49 12.31 1.84 2.51
C THR A 49 12.83 2.40 3.82
N GLU A 50 12.80 3.72 3.99
CA GLU A 50 13.20 4.38 5.24
C GLU A 50 12.36 3.88 6.43
N LEU A 51 11.03 3.85 6.29
CA LEU A 51 10.14 3.33 7.34
C LEU A 51 10.37 1.85 7.65
N ALA A 52 10.63 1.03 6.63
CA ALA A 52 10.90 -0.39 6.82
C ALA A 52 12.17 -0.63 7.66
N THR A 53 13.19 0.23 7.53
CA THR A 53 14.44 0.12 8.29
C THR A 53 14.37 0.66 9.72
N THR A 54 13.53 1.66 9.98
CA THR A 54 13.42 2.29 11.31
C THR A 54 12.58 1.49 12.29
N THR A 55 11.78 0.54 11.79
CA THR A 55 10.73 -0.08 12.61
C THR A 55 11.21 -1.32 13.33
N SER A 56 12.14 -1.13 14.27
CA SER A 56 12.43 -2.10 15.33
C SER A 56 11.46 -1.84 16.50
N ILE A 57 10.15 -1.90 16.25
CA ILE A 57 9.12 -1.55 17.25
C ILE A 57 8.40 -2.82 17.70
N GLU A 58 8.38 -3.01 19.02
CA GLU A 58 7.68 -4.08 19.72
C GLU A 58 6.21 -4.14 19.28
N SER A 59 5.70 -5.35 19.08
CA SER A 59 4.29 -5.58 18.76
C SER A 59 3.39 -4.98 19.83
N SER A 60 2.72 -3.87 19.50
CA SER A 60 1.69 -3.26 20.35
C SER A 60 0.38 -4.01 20.20
N SER A 61 -0.27 -4.33 21.32
CA SER A 61 -1.62 -4.93 21.37
C SER A 61 -2.73 -3.89 21.61
N GLY A 62 -2.39 -2.60 21.63
CA GLY A 62 -3.33 -1.52 21.88
C GLY A 62 -4.24 -1.23 20.67
N THR A 63 -5.43 -0.70 20.95
CA THR A 63 -6.37 -0.26 19.92
C THR A 63 -5.96 1.11 19.36
N ARG A 64 -5.82 1.21 18.03
CA ARG A 64 -5.61 2.45 17.28
C ARG A 64 -6.91 3.28 17.26
N TYR A 65 -6.79 4.59 17.48
CA TYR A 65 -7.84 5.56 17.20
C TYR A 65 -7.37 6.51 16.10
N TYR A 66 -8.22 6.73 15.10
CA TYR A 66 -7.94 7.66 14.01
C TYR A 66 -8.41 9.07 14.37
N VAL A 67 -7.61 10.08 14.05
CA VAL A 67 -7.98 11.49 14.24
C VAL A 67 -8.79 12.03 13.06
N ASP A 68 -9.48 13.16 13.23
CA ASP A 68 -10.32 13.75 12.18
C ASP A 68 -9.55 14.01 10.87
N GLU A 69 -8.28 14.42 10.96
CA GLU A 69 -7.42 14.63 9.80
C GLU A 69 -7.19 13.33 9.02
N GLU A 70 -6.94 12.21 9.70
CA GLU A 70 -6.81 10.90 9.04
C GLU A 70 -8.12 10.46 8.36
N TYR A 71 -9.28 10.79 8.95
CA TYR A 71 -10.56 10.51 8.31
C TYR A 71 -10.80 11.34 7.05
N ILE A 72 -10.31 12.57 7.01
CA ILE A 72 -10.41 13.44 5.83
C ILE A 72 -9.51 12.90 4.72
N GLU A 73 -8.25 12.60 5.05
CA GLU A 73 -7.24 12.19 4.06
C GLU A 73 -7.41 10.75 3.57
N LEU A 74 -7.81 9.82 4.42
CA LEU A 74 -7.97 8.41 4.03
C LEU A 74 -9.41 8.10 3.62
N GLY A 75 -10.39 8.73 4.27
CA GLY A 75 -11.79 8.35 4.15
C GLY A 75 -12.14 7.08 4.95
N SER A 76 -13.44 6.90 5.20
CA SER A 76 -13.97 5.80 6.01
C SER A 76 -13.76 4.42 5.39
N ALA A 77 -13.83 4.31 4.06
CA ALA A 77 -13.62 3.05 3.34
C ALA A 77 -12.19 2.53 3.50
N ALA A 78 -11.19 3.42 3.33
CA ALA A 78 -9.78 3.10 3.52
C ALA A 78 -9.49 2.69 4.97
N ILE A 79 -9.96 3.47 5.94
CA ILE A 79 -9.80 3.17 7.37
C ILE A 79 -10.44 1.82 7.74
N GLY A 80 -11.65 1.56 7.27
CA GLY A 80 -12.35 0.30 7.50
C GLY A 80 -11.58 -0.89 6.93
N PHE A 81 -11.01 -0.74 5.75
CA PHE A 81 -10.18 -1.77 5.12
C PHE A 81 -8.89 -2.04 5.89
N ILE A 82 -8.18 -0.99 6.33
CA ILE A 82 -6.99 -1.13 7.16
C ILE A 82 -7.32 -1.89 8.47
N ALA A 83 -8.41 -1.51 9.14
CA ALA A 83 -8.85 -2.16 10.36
C ALA A 83 -9.24 -3.63 10.14
N PHE A 84 -9.89 -3.93 9.01
CA PHE A 84 -10.20 -5.30 8.61
C PHE A 84 -8.93 -6.14 8.46
N LEU A 85 -7.93 -5.64 7.73
CA LEU A 85 -6.66 -6.35 7.51
C LEU A 85 -5.88 -6.60 8.81
N GLU A 86 -5.88 -5.64 9.74
CA GLU A 86 -5.29 -5.82 11.07
C GLU A 86 -6.04 -6.90 11.87
N SER A 87 -7.37 -6.88 11.85
CA SER A 87 -8.20 -7.86 12.57
C SER A 87 -8.04 -9.29 12.02
N ALA A 88 -7.82 -9.42 10.71
CA ALA A 88 -7.55 -10.69 10.03
C ALA A 88 -6.10 -11.17 10.24
N GLY A 89 -5.23 -10.37 10.85
CA GLY A 89 -3.82 -10.68 11.07
C GLY A 89 -2.94 -10.54 9.82
N VAL A 90 -3.46 -9.96 8.73
CA VAL A 90 -2.71 -9.67 7.50
C VAL A 90 -1.69 -8.56 7.75
N LEU A 91 -2.12 -7.50 8.46
CA LEU A 91 -1.26 -6.42 8.91
C LEU A 91 -0.99 -6.54 10.41
N SER A 92 0.27 -6.40 10.80
CA SER A 92 0.61 -6.11 12.19
C SER A 92 0.32 -4.64 12.52
N ALA A 93 0.24 -4.29 13.81
CA ALA A 93 0.10 -2.90 14.25
C ALA A 93 1.19 -1.99 13.67
N VAL A 94 2.40 -2.51 13.50
CA VAL A 94 3.51 -1.82 12.83
C VAL A 94 3.24 -1.60 11.35
N GLN A 95 2.82 -2.64 10.63
CA GLN A 95 2.54 -2.53 9.19
C GLN A 95 1.36 -1.58 8.93
N ARG A 96 0.38 -1.55 9.84
CA ARG A 96 -0.73 -0.60 9.82
C ARG A 96 -0.23 0.86 9.83
N GLU A 97 0.73 1.19 10.69
CA GLU A 97 1.33 2.54 10.73
C GLU A 97 2.02 2.89 9.41
N ILE A 98 2.79 1.94 8.86
CA ILE A 98 3.49 2.16 7.58
C ILE A 98 2.48 2.42 6.45
N VAL A 99 1.38 1.65 6.40
CA VAL A 99 0.32 1.84 5.39
C VAL A 99 -0.32 3.22 5.54
N VAL A 100 -0.68 3.62 6.76
CA VAL A 100 -1.29 4.95 7.01
C VAL A 100 -0.34 6.07 6.61
N GLU A 101 0.90 6.02 7.07
CA GLU A 101 1.94 7.00 6.77
C GLU A 101 2.20 7.10 5.26
N ARG A 102 2.20 5.97 4.54
CA ARG A 102 2.38 5.96 3.07
C ARG A 102 1.14 6.41 2.29
N ALA A 103 -0.05 6.23 2.83
CA ALA A 103 -1.27 6.76 2.24
C ALA A 103 -1.39 8.27 2.42
N LEU A 104 -0.99 8.81 3.59
CA LEU A 104 -0.92 10.25 3.83
C LEU A 104 0.16 10.96 2.99
N ALA A 105 1.16 10.22 2.51
CA ALA A 105 2.18 10.76 1.60
C ALA A 105 1.70 10.86 0.13
N VAL A 106 0.47 10.45 -0.18
CA VAL A 106 -0.12 10.56 -1.51
C VAL A 106 -0.83 11.91 -1.62
N ASP A 107 -0.64 12.62 -2.73
CA ASP A 107 -1.35 13.86 -3.05
C ASP A 107 -2.79 13.55 -3.54
N GLU A 108 -3.60 12.92 -2.68
CA GLU A 108 -4.99 12.60 -2.94
C GLU A 108 -5.78 12.46 -1.64
N SER A 109 -6.85 13.26 -1.50
CA SER A 109 -7.70 13.27 -0.31
C SER A 109 -9.19 13.29 -0.75
N PRO A 110 -9.99 12.26 -0.42
CA PRO A 110 -9.61 11.02 0.26
C PRO A 110 -8.92 10.00 -0.67
N VAL A 111 -7.97 9.23 -0.15
CA VAL A 111 -7.34 8.13 -0.88
C VAL A 111 -8.37 7.07 -1.28
N THR A 112 -8.40 6.72 -2.57
CA THR A 112 -9.33 5.68 -3.05
C THR A 112 -8.95 4.29 -2.52
N LEU A 113 -9.95 3.43 -2.31
CA LEU A 113 -9.73 2.07 -1.81
C LEU A 113 -8.79 1.25 -2.73
N GLY A 114 -8.92 1.40 -4.05
CA GLY A 114 -8.03 0.74 -5.01
C GLY A 114 -6.56 1.13 -4.86
N LYS A 115 -6.28 2.42 -4.64
CA LYS A 115 -4.92 2.91 -4.39
C LYS A 115 -4.40 2.46 -3.02
N LEU A 116 -5.26 2.42 -2.00
CA LEU A 116 -4.88 1.86 -0.71
C LEU A 116 -4.49 0.38 -0.82
N LYS A 117 -5.22 -0.42 -1.60
CA LYS A 117 -4.87 -1.83 -1.86
C LYS A 117 -3.47 -1.97 -2.46
N ILE A 118 -3.10 -1.08 -3.39
CA ILE A 118 -1.73 -1.03 -3.96
C ILE A 118 -0.71 -0.64 -2.89
N ILE A 119 -1.00 0.33 -2.02
CA ILE A 119 -0.10 0.72 -0.91
C ILE A 119 0.15 -0.46 0.03
N VAL A 120 -0.91 -1.13 0.46
CA VAL A 120 -0.83 -2.34 1.31
C VAL A 120 0.03 -3.40 0.64
N LEU A 121 -0.21 -3.67 -0.63
CA LEU A 121 0.56 -4.63 -1.42
C LEU A 121 2.06 -4.28 -1.41
N MET A 122 2.40 -3.03 -1.68
CA MET A 122 3.78 -2.56 -1.72
C MET A 122 4.46 -2.62 -0.34
N VAL A 123 3.74 -2.36 0.75
CA VAL A 123 4.26 -2.49 2.12
C VAL A 123 4.57 -3.95 2.47
N LEU A 124 3.71 -4.89 2.08
CA LEU A 124 3.95 -6.32 2.29
C LEU A 124 5.12 -6.83 1.42
N TRP A 125 5.14 -6.40 0.16
CA TRP A 125 6.19 -6.73 -0.80
C TRP A 125 7.57 -6.25 -0.36
N SER A 126 7.69 -5.02 0.15
CA SER A 126 8.98 -4.47 0.58
C SER A 126 9.59 -5.21 1.79
N GLN A 127 8.77 -5.91 2.57
CA GLN A 127 9.19 -6.71 3.73
C GLN A 127 9.47 -8.18 3.37
N GLY A 128 9.37 -8.56 2.09
CA GLY A 128 9.59 -9.92 1.63
C GLY A 128 8.56 -10.93 2.16
N LYS A 129 7.42 -10.45 2.68
CA LYS A 129 6.30 -11.31 3.03
C LYS A 129 5.49 -11.55 1.76
N GLU A 130 5.43 -12.80 1.33
CA GLU A 130 4.51 -13.23 0.29
C GLU A 130 3.09 -13.10 0.86
N PRO A 131 2.21 -12.24 0.29
CA PRO A 131 0.81 -12.28 0.68
C PRO A 131 0.27 -13.64 0.22
N ASP A 132 -0.34 -14.38 1.12
CA ASP A 132 -0.88 -15.70 0.81
C ASP A 132 -1.86 -15.57 -0.37
N ALA A 133 -1.88 -16.52 -1.31
CA ALA A 133 -2.74 -16.41 -2.49
C ALA A 133 -4.24 -16.30 -2.13
N LEU A 134 -4.63 -16.83 -0.96
CA LEU A 134 -5.94 -16.62 -0.35
C LEU A 134 -6.16 -15.17 0.14
N MET A 135 -5.13 -14.50 0.66
CA MET A 135 -5.21 -13.08 1.04
C MET A 135 -5.42 -12.17 -0.16
N PHE A 136 -4.92 -12.53 -1.34
CA PHE A 136 -5.15 -11.75 -2.58
C PHE A 136 -6.60 -11.82 -3.05
N ASP A 137 -7.23 -12.98 -2.97
CA ASP A 137 -8.63 -13.16 -3.36
C ASP A 137 -9.58 -12.39 -2.41
N ASP A 138 -9.22 -12.23 -1.13
CA ASP A 138 -9.97 -11.37 -0.19
C ASP A 138 -9.58 -9.88 -0.28
N LEU A 139 -8.33 -9.52 -0.63
CA LEU A 139 -7.90 -8.13 -0.85
C LEU A 139 -8.50 -7.54 -2.14
N PHE A 140 -8.59 -8.35 -3.20
CA PHE A 140 -8.98 -7.94 -4.55
C PHE A 140 -10.28 -8.59 -5.03
N GLY A 141 -10.90 -9.43 -4.20
CA GLY A 141 -12.22 -10.01 -4.45
C GLY A 141 -13.27 -8.94 -4.65
N ASP A 142 -14.13 -9.18 -5.63
CA ASP A 142 -14.95 -8.20 -6.34
C ASP A 142 -15.60 -7.13 -5.44
N ASP A 143 -15.10 -5.90 -5.54
CA ASP A 143 -15.86 -4.69 -5.14
C ASP A 143 -17.06 -4.44 -6.11
N ASP A 144 -17.17 -5.20 -7.20
CA ASP A 144 -18.22 -5.07 -8.22
C ASP A 144 -19.53 -5.83 -7.87
N GLU A 145 -19.59 -6.60 -6.77
CA GLU A 145 -20.80 -7.34 -6.34
C GLU A 145 -21.44 -6.82 -5.04
N GLN A 146 -21.24 -5.55 -4.69
CA GLN A 146 -22.18 -4.88 -3.78
C GLN A 146 -23.50 -4.54 -4.50
N GLU A 147 -24.22 -5.58 -4.96
CA GLU A 147 -25.68 -5.49 -4.96
C GLU A 147 -26.09 -5.10 -3.53
N PRO A 148 -26.95 -4.07 -3.37
CA PRO A 148 -27.40 -3.69 -2.05
C PRO A 148 -28.06 -4.91 -1.43
N ARG A 149 -27.46 -5.46 -0.37
CA ARG A 149 -28.09 -6.51 0.43
C ARG A 149 -29.38 -5.93 0.98
N LEU A 150 -30.48 -6.17 0.25
CA LEU A 150 -31.83 -5.87 0.68
C LEU A 150 -32.06 -6.72 1.92
N LEU A 151 -32.04 -6.05 3.07
CA LEU A 151 -32.45 -6.62 4.35
C LEU A 151 -33.88 -7.13 4.18
N HIS A 152 -34.08 -8.44 4.39
CA HIS A 152 -35.38 -9.09 4.41
C HIS A 152 -35.61 -9.75 5.77
#